data_AF-A0A4Y7ZLF1-F1
#
_entry.id   AF-A0A4Y7ZLF1-F1
#
_cell.length_a   1.000
_cell.length_b   1.000
_cell.length_c   1.000
_cell.angle_alpha   90.00
_cell.angle_beta   90.00
_cell.angle_gamma   90.00
#
_symmetry.space_group_name_H-M   'P 1'
#
loop_
_entity.id
_entity.type
_entity.pdbx_description
1 polymer ?
#
loop_
_entity_poly.entity_id
_entity_poly.type
_entity_poly.pdbx_seq_one_letter_code
_entity_poly.pdbx_strand_id
1 'polypeptide(L)'
;MNTYTYVFIFLLSIPNYLLAEGSGNSRSIFADSDLEHVFTEEMNIEPPLIHFESGHHLLKLSEKMEAALAAYNPIFKAWKTEDYTQSIVDSLKHDGENSAPFAFIKNINQDDKPDVIIDGFNGKEPETIAIISNNDDYQVKHVASLHTYSDPKTVTSMNDGVAEHGLNYLLWPNKDEKTQAVNIFTVGFPQETDSEGELLSDGGLIDFHFENGEFVPYYPEF
;
A
#
# COMPACT_ATOMS: atom_id res chain seq x y z
N MET A 1 0.24 -15.30 -28.99
CA MET A 1 0.28 -14.00 -29.69
C MET A 1 -0.23 -12.97 -28.69
N ASN A 2 0.68 -12.23 -28.06
CA ASN A 2 0.33 -11.19 -27.09
C ASN A 2 0.33 -9.85 -27.80
N THR A 3 -0.81 -9.17 -27.79
CA THR A 3 -0.93 -7.77 -28.21
C THR A 3 -1.45 -6.99 -27.02
N TYR A 4 -0.55 -6.34 -26.29
CA TYR A 4 -0.91 -5.28 -25.36
C TYR A 4 -1.07 -4.00 -26.17
N THR A 5 -2.30 -3.49 -26.22
CA THR A 5 -2.62 -2.19 -26.84
C THR A 5 -2.63 -1.14 -25.74
N TYR A 6 -1.61 -0.27 -25.72
CA TYR A 6 -1.64 0.97 -24.95
C TYR A 6 -2.26 2.07 -25.82
N VAL A 7 -3.37 2.65 -25.36
CA VAL A 7 -4.00 3.82 -25.97
C VAL A 7 -3.57 5.05 -25.17
N PHE A 8 -2.65 5.84 -25.72
CA PHE A 8 -2.33 7.17 -25.21
C PHE A 8 -3.20 8.20 -25.92
N ILE A 9 -4.10 8.86 -25.19
CA ILE A 9 -4.82 10.04 -25.67
C ILE A 9 -4.11 11.27 -25.13
N PHE A 10 -3.44 12.00 -26.04
CA PHE A 10 -2.98 13.37 -25.81
C PHE A 10 -4.17 14.33 -25.86
N LEU A 11 -4.31 15.18 -24.83
CA LEU A 11 -5.06 16.43 -24.94
C LEU A 11 -4.19 17.59 -24.43
N LEU A 12 -3.80 18.42 -25.40
CA LEU A 12 -3.32 19.80 -25.28
C LEU A 12 -4.34 20.61 -24.44
N SER A 13 -4.04 21.69 -23.71
CA SER A 13 -3.52 22.97 -24.22
C SER A 13 -3.49 24.09 -23.13
N ILE A 14 -2.41 24.90 -23.13
CA ILE A 14 -2.33 26.40 -23.08
C ILE A 14 -2.65 27.12 -21.72
N PRO A 15 -2.19 28.39 -21.39
CA PRO A 15 -1.08 29.27 -21.83
C PRO A 15 -0.22 29.93 -20.69
N ASN A 16 0.91 30.53 -21.10
CA ASN A 16 1.54 31.82 -20.73
C ASN A 16 1.41 32.42 -19.30
N TYR A 17 2.55 32.78 -18.68
CA TYR A 17 3.09 34.15 -18.57
C TYR A 17 4.22 34.19 -17.53
N LEU A 18 5.40 34.72 -17.88
CA LEU A 18 5.97 35.91 -17.24
C LEU A 18 7.35 36.26 -17.81
N LEU A 19 7.43 37.49 -18.31
CA LEU A 19 8.61 38.23 -18.69
C LEU A 19 9.45 38.56 -17.44
N ALA A 20 10.76 38.37 -17.53
CA ALA A 20 11.73 39.19 -16.80
C ALA A 20 12.94 39.41 -17.72
N GLU A 21 13.12 40.66 -18.13
CA GLU A 21 14.28 41.13 -18.89
C GLU A 21 15.52 41.10 -18.01
N GLY A 22 16.56 40.39 -18.43
CA GLY A 22 17.87 40.35 -17.80
C GLY A 22 18.97 40.54 -18.85
N SER A 23 19.31 41.80 -19.13
CA SER A 23 20.46 42.19 -19.93
C SER A 23 21.76 41.88 -19.17
N GLY A 24 22.57 40.96 -19.68
CA GLY A 24 23.89 40.65 -19.13
C GLY A 24 24.74 39.84 -20.10
N ASN A 25 25.51 40.55 -20.92
CA ASN A 25 26.41 39.99 -21.93
C ASN A 25 27.73 39.55 -21.27
N SER A 26 28.01 38.25 -21.18
CA SER A 26 29.37 37.74 -20.95
C SER A 26 29.58 36.41 -21.65
N ARG A 27 30.39 36.45 -22.70
CA ARG A 27 30.98 35.29 -23.36
C ARG A 27 31.76 34.44 -22.35
N SER A 28 31.48 33.15 -22.31
CA SER A 28 32.43 32.14 -21.85
C SER A 28 32.36 30.95 -22.80
N ILE A 29 33.50 30.69 -23.41
CA ILE A 29 33.81 29.58 -24.32
C ILE A 29 34.11 28.38 -23.44
N PHE A 30 33.29 27.33 -23.50
CA PHE A 30 33.71 25.96 -23.23
C PHE A 30 33.06 25.05 -24.27
N ALA A 31 33.91 24.47 -25.11
CA ALA A 31 33.67 23.27 -25.88
C ALA A 31 33.86 22.04 -24.96
N ASP A 32 33.52 20.85 -25.48
CA ASP A 32 33.31 19.54 -24.83
C ASP A 32 31.86 19.40 -24.32
N SER A 33 30.87 18.91 -25.08
CA SER A 33 30.81 17.63 -25.82
C SER A 33 31.30 16.45 -25.00
N ASP A 34 30.52 16.03 -24.00
CA ASP A 34 30.46 14.66 -23.47
C ASP A 34 29.38 14.51 -22.37
N LEU A 35 28.23 15.14 -22.56
CA LEU A 35 27.06 14.97 -21.71
C LEU A 35 25.88 14.74 -22.65
N GLU A 36 25.39 13.49 -22.69
CA GLU A 36 24.01 13.08 -22.99
C GLU A 36 23.97 11.66 -23.57
N HIS A 37 24.55 10.71 -22.84
CA HIS A 37 24.04 9.33 -22.83
C HIS A 37 23.95 8.87 -21.38
N VAL A 38 23.10 9.56 -20.62
CA VAL A 38 22.54 8.97 -19.39
C VAL A 38 21.59 7.88 -19.89
N PHE A 39 22.10 6.66 -19.96
CA PHE A 39 21.27 5.47 -20.09
C PHE A 39 20.33 5.47 -18.89
N THR A 40 19.07 5.84 -19.10
CA THR A 40 17.97 5.35 -18.27
C THR A 40 17.90 3.85 -18.51
N GLU A 41 18.71 3.07 -17.79
CA GLU A 41 18.43 1.66 -17.62
C GLU A 41 17.05 1.59 -16.98
N GLU A 42 16.05 1.20 -17.77
CA GLU A 42 14.75 0.80 -17.25
C GLU A 42 15.04 -0.38 -16.30
N MET A 43 15.13 -0.09 -14.99
CA MET A 43 15.23 -1.14 -13.99
C MET A 43 14.00 -2.01 -14.15
N ASN A 44 14.21 -3.23 -14.64
CA ASN A 44 13.18 -4.25 -14.71
C ASN A 44 12.92 -4.74 -13.27
N ILE A 45 12.11 -4.00 -12.53
CA ILE A 45 11.72 -4.36 -11.16
C ILE A 45 10.72 -5.51 -11.27
N GLU A 46 11.13 -6.70 -10.82
CA GLU A 46 10.28 -7.88 -10.82
C GLU A 46 9.21 -7.80 -9.71
N PRO A 47 7.94 -8.16 -9.99
CA PRO A 47 6.90 -8.25 -8.97
C PRO A 47 7.22 -9.27 -7.86
N PRO A 48 6.64 -9.12 -6.65
CA PRO A 48 5.66 -8.10 -6.27
C PRO A 48 6.27 -6.71 -6.15
N LEU A 49 5.50 -5.68 -6.50
CA LEU A 49 5.88 -4.30 -6.28
C LEU A 49 4.65 -3.46 -5.94
N ILE A 50 4.86 -2.44 -5.11
CA ILE A 50 3.90 -1.37 -4.88
C ILE A 50 4.48 -0.11 -5.53
N HIS A 51 3.68 0.60 -6.33
CA HIS A 51 4.07 1.91 -6.84
C HIS A 51 2.96 2.94 -6.62
N PHE A 52 3.37 4.20 -6.52
CA PHE A 52 2.45 5.32 -6.40
C PHE A 52 2.38 6.06 -7.73
N GLU A 53 1.21 6.02 -8.38
CA GLU A 53 0.96 6.67 -9.66
C GLU A 53 -0.31 7.52 -9.58
N SER A 54 -0.21 8.78 -10.01
CA SER A 54 -1.36 9.70 -10.13
C SER A 54 -2.22 9.84 -8.86
N GLY A 55 -1.62 9.70 -7.66
CA GLY A 55 -2.35 9.80 -6.40
C GLY A 55 -2.83 8.46 -5.83
N HIS A 56 -2.58 7.34 -6.51
CA HIS A 56 -3.04 6.02 -6.11
C HIS A 56 -1.87 5.05 -5.93
N HIS A 57 -1.98 4.16 -4.94
CA HIS A 57 -1.09 3.03 -4.80
C HIS A 57 -1.60 1.89 -5.66
N LEU A 58 -0.71 1.24 -6.39
CA LEU A 58 -1.00 0.08 -7.20
C LEU A 58 -0.10 -1.07 -6.74
N LEU A 59 -0.73 -2.17 -6.36
CA LEU A 59 -0.06 -3.42 -6.05
C LEU A 59 -0.03 -4.28 -7.30
N LYS A 60 1.16 -4.63 -7.78
CA LYS A 60 1.36 -5.61 -8.84
C LYS A 60 1.97 -6.87 -8.24
N LEU A 61 1.25 -7.98 -8.37
CA LEU A 61 1.69 -9.29 -7.89
C LEU A 61 2.48 -10.03 -9.00
N SER A 62 3.24 -11.06 -8.62
CA SER A 62 3.82 -12.00 -9.59
C SER A 62 2.74 -12.97 -10.10
N GLU A 63 2.95 -13.59 -11.26
CA GLU A 63 1.99 -14.55 -11.83
C GLU A 63 1.67 -15.70 -10.85
N LYS A 64 2.66 -16.16 -10.07
CA LYS A 64 2.46 -17.20 -9.06
C LYS A 64 1.61 -16.72 -7.88
N MET A 65 1.82 -15.49 -7.43
CA MET A 65 1.00 -14.89 -6.38
C MET A 65 -0.44 -14.66 -6.84
N GLU A 66 -0.64 -14.19 -8.08
CA GLU A 66 -1.98 -14.06 -8.67
C GLU A 66 -2.69 -15.41 -8.77
N ALA A 67 -1.97 -16.46 -9.19
CA ALA A 67 -2.51 -17.82 -9.24
C ALA A 67 -2.89 -18.36 -7.86
N ALA A 68 -2.05 -18.13 -6.84
CA ALA A 68 -2.35 -18.50 -5.46
C ALA A 68 -3.58 -17.77 -4.93
N LEU A 69 -3.71 -16.46 -5.19
CA LEU A 69 -4.87 -15.65 -4.80
C LEU A 69 -6.16 -16.12 -5.48
N ALA A 70 -6.11 -16.38 -6.78
CA ALA A 70 -7.26 -16.88 -7.52
C ALA A 70 -7.70 -18.28 -7.06
N ALA A 71 -6.75 -19.15 -6.68
CA ALA A 71 -7.03 -20.46 -6.12
C ALA A 71 -7.63 -20.39 -4.71
N TYR A 72 -7.16 -19.42 -3.89
CA TYR A 72 -7.69 -19.16 -2.56
C TYR A 72 -9.13 -18.64 -2.62
N ASN A 73 -9.34 -17.53 -3.34
CA ASN A 73 -10.64 -16.90 -3.46
C ASN A 73 -10.69 -16.02 -4.74
N PRO A 74 -11.34 -16.46 -5.83
CA PRO A 74 -11.40 -15.71 -7.08
C PRO A 74 -12.27 -14.45 -7.03
N ILE A 75 -13.05 -14.26 -5.96
CA ILE A 75 -13.86 -13.05 -5.76
C ILE A 75 -13.22 -12.07 -4.77
N PHE A 76 -12.06 -12.40 -4.20
CA PHE A 76 -11.32 -11.50 -3.33
C PHE A 76 -10.93 -10.22 -4.09
N LYS A 77 -11.12 -9.08 -3.43
CA LYS A 77 -10.74 -7.77 -3.96
C LYS A 77 -9.96 -7.04 -2.89
N ALA A 78 -8.70 -6.72 -3.18
CA ALA A 78 -7.93 -5.80 -2.35
C ALA A 78 -8.66 -4.46 -2.27
N TRP A 79 -8.60 -3.81 -1.11
CA TRP A 79 -8.95 -2.40 -0.99
C TRP A 79 -8.00 -1.55 -1.80
N LYS A 80 -8.38 -0.30 -2.03
CA LYS A 80 -7.63 0.69 -2.81
C LYS A 80 -7.36 1.93 -1.99
N THR A 81 -6.46 2.79 -2.46
CA THR A 81 -6.18 4.08 -1.81
C THR A 81 -7.45 4.88 -1.56
N GLU A 82 -8.38 4.92 -2.52
CA GLU A 82 -9.64 5.66 -2.39
C GLU A 82 -10.68 5.05 -1.43
N ASP A 83 -10.42 3.85 -0.90
CA ASP A 83 -11.27 3.24 0.13
C ASP A 83 -10.90 3.72 1.54
N TYR A 84 -9.74 4.34 1.72
CA TYR A 84 -9.26 4.88 3.00
C TYR A 84 -9.56 6.36 3.13
N THR A 85 -9.63 6.86 4.37
CA THR A 85 -9.77 8.30 4.58
C THR A 85 -8.50 9.05 4.17
N GLN A 86 -8.64 10.32 3.80
CA GLN A 86 -7.50 11.14 3.34
C GLN A 86 -6.40 11.22 4.41
N SER A 87 -6.77 11.31 5.69
CA SER A 87 -5.82 11.35 6.79
C SER A 87 -4.94 10.09 6.88
N ILE A 88 -5.51 8.92 6.58
CA ILE A 88 -4.74 7.67 6.50
C ILE A 88 -3.79 7.69 5.31
N VAL A 89 -4.28 8.08 4.13
CA VAL A 89 -3.45 8.18 2.91
C VAL A 89 -2.27 9.14 3.11
N ASP A 90 -2.51 10.29 3.73
CA ASP A 90 -1.47 11.28 4.01
C ASP A 90 -0.44 10.80 5.04
N SER A 91 -0.89 10.06 6.05
CA SER A 91 -0.01 9.47 7.08
C SER A 91 0.96 8.44 6.50
N LEU A 92 0.53 7.68 5.49
CA LEU A 92 1.31 6.58 4.90
C LEU A 92 2.14 6.98 3.67
N LYS A 93 1.97 8.20 3.17
CA LYS A 93 2.68 8.71 1.97
C LYS A 93 4.21 8.63 2.06
N HIS A 94 4.76 8.49 3.26
CA HIS A 94 6.20 8.48 3.52
C HIS A 94 6.73 7.16 4.08
N ASP A 95 5.91 6.11 4.20
CA ASP A 95 6.31 4.90 4.94
C ASP A 95 7.14 3.89 4.13
N GLY A 96 7.42 4.22 2.86
CA GLY A 96 8.40 3.53 2.01
C GLY A 96 7.81 2.93 0.75
N GLU A 97 8.69 2.60 -0.21
CA GLU A 97 8.32 2.12 -1.56
C GLU A 97 7.58 0.78 -1.56
N ASN A 98 7.60 0.05 -0.43
CA ASN A 98 7.02 -1.29 -0.28
C ASN A 98 5.71 -1.30 0.52
N SER A 99 5.04 -0.16 0.67
CA SER A 99 3.83 -0.05 1.47
C SER A 99 2.75 0.82 0.82
N ALA A 100 1.50 0.47 1.10
CA ALA A 100 0.28 1.17 0.77
C ALA A 100 -0.71 0.96 1.94
N PRO A 101 -1.77 1.79 2.07
CA PRO A 101 -2.78 1.62 3.11
C PRO A 101 -3.38 0.22 3.20
N PHE A 102 -3.49 -0.47 2.06
CA PHE A 102 -4.10 -1.80 1.94
C PHE A 102 -3.09 -2.94 1.79
N ALA A 103 -1.79 -2.67 1.68
CA ALA A 103 -0.81 -3.73 1.43
C ALA A 103 0.63 -3.34 1.76
N PHE A 104 1.46 -4.33 2.06
CA PHE A 104 2.92 -4.16 2.09
C PHE A 104 3.66 -5.43 1.70
N ILE A 105 4.92 -5.26 1.30
CA ILE A 105 5.82 -6.34 0.89
C ILE A 105 6.89 -6.55 1.97
N LYS A 106 7.06 -7.79 2.45
CA LYS A 106 8.02 -8.16 3.49
C LYS A 106 8.43 -9.64 3.36
N ASN A 107 9.63 -10.03 3.77
CA ASN A 107 10.02 -11.43 3.92
C ASN A 107 9.50 -11.93 5.29
N ILE A 108 8.32 -12.56 5.30
CA ILE A 108 7.58 -12.93 6.50
C ILE A 108 8.11 -14.25 7.07
N ASN A 109 8.38 -15.23 6.21
CA ASN A 109 8.81 -16.57 6.61
C ASN A 109 10.35 -16.77 6.62
N GLN A 110 11.11 -15.71 6.36
CA GLN A 110 12.58 -15.68 6.37
C GLN A 110 13.24 -16.59 5.31
N ASP A 111 12.63 -16.74 4.12
CA ASP A 111 13.17 -17.56 3.02
C ASP A 111 13.82 -16.75 1.87
N ASP A 112 14.05 -15.47 2.11
CA ASP A 112 14.62 -14.47 1.18
C ASP A 112 13.75 -14.19 -0.04
N LYS A 113 12.48 -14.62 -0.03
CA LYS A 113 11.49 -14.25 -1.04
C LYS A 113 10.53 -13.19 -0.49
N PRO A 114 10.02 -12.30 -1.36
CA PRO A 114 9.05 -11.30 -0.93
C PRO A 114 7.68 -11.95 -0.72
N ASP A 115 7.09 -11.72 0.46
CA ASP A 115 5.70 -12.03 0.77
C ASP A 115 4.87 -10.74 0.76
N VAL A 116 3.55 -10.88 0.66
CA VAL A 116 2.64 -9.73 0.59
C VAL A 116 1.52 -9.88 1.61
N ILE A 117 1.30 -8.85 2.43
CA ILE A 117 0.06 -8.70 3.21
C ILE A 117 -0.89 -7.83 2.39
N ILE A 118 -2.13 -8.26 2.27
CA ILE A 118 -3.17 -7.57 1.50
C ILE A 118 -4.44 -7.53 2.34
N ASP A 119 -5.02 -6.35 2.43
CA ASP A 119 -6.31 -6.15 3.06
C ASP A 119 -7.39 -5.88 2.01
N GLY A 120 -8.59 -6.43 2.23
CA GLY A 120 -9.61 -6.44 1.21
C GLY A 120 -10.95 -7.02 1.63
N PHE A 121 -11.70 -7.48 0.63
CA PHE A 121 -13.02 -8.06 0.77
C PHE A 121 -13.09 -9.41 0.06
N ASN A 122 -13.54 -10.43 0.77
CA ASN A 122 -13.58 -11.80 0.25
C ASN A 122 -14.89 -12.15 -0.46
N GLY A 123 -15.77 -11.16 -0.67
CA GLY A 123 -17.11 -11.32 -1.24
C GLY A 123 -18.23 -11.45 -0.21
N LYS A 124 -17.87 -11.66 1.06
CA LYS A 124 -18.82 -11.80 2.18
C LYS A 124 -18.48 -10.84 3.32
N GLU A 125 -17.22 -10.78 3.72
CA GLU A 125 -16.72 -9.97 4.81
C GLU A 125 -15.33 -9.40 4.50
N PRO A 126 -14.93 -8.33 5.21
CA PRO A 126 -13.56 -7.83 5.15
C PRO A 126 -12.57 -8.87 5.66
N GLU A 127 -11.42 -8.91 5.02
CA GLU A 127 -10.42 -9.94 5.27
C GLU A 127 -9.03 -9.42 4.92
N THR A 128 -8.10 -9.59 5.86
CA THR A 128 -6.67 -9.45 5.65
C THR A 128 -6.07 -10.83 5.41
N ILE A 129 -5.29 -10.94 4.34
CA ILE A 129 -4.61 -12.16 3.92
C ILE A 129 -3.11 -11.92 3.76
N ALA A 130 -2.35 -13.01 3.82
CA ALA A 130 -0.95 -13.05 3.48
C ALA A 130 -0.72 -13.99 2.30
N ILE A 131 0.01 -13.55 1.28
CA ILE A 131 0.54 -14.40 0.22
C ILE A 131 1.99 -14.70 0.58
N ILE A 132 2.26 -15.93 1.05
CA ILE A 132 3.55 -16.35 1.60
C ILE A 132 4.21 -17.37 0.67
N SER A 133 5.50 -17.22 0.44
CA SER A 133 6.35 -18.17 -0.28
C SER A 133 6.29 -19.55 0.38
N ASN A 134 6.31 -20.59 -0.45
CA ASN A 134 6.35 -21.98 -0.02
C ASN A 134 7.13 -22.79 -1.06
N ASN A 135 8.42 -23.02 -0.81
CA ASN A 135 9.35 -23.57 -1.80
C ASN A 135 9.32 -22.71 -3.07
N ASP A 136 9.06 -23.30 -4.24
CA ASP A 136 9.05 -22.59 -5.53
C ASP A 136 7.68 -21.98 -5.89
N ASP A 137 6.72 -21.94 -4.96
CA ASP A 137 5.37 -21.42 -5.17
C ASP A 137 4.94 -20.46 -4.04
N TYR A 138 3.69 -20.00 -4.07
CA TYR A 138 3.05 -19.18 -3.03
C TYR A 138 1.76 -19.82 -2.51
N GLN A 139 1.45 -19.56 -1.25
CA GLN A 139 0.20 -19.94 -0.61
C GLN A 139 -0.46 -18.72 0.02
N VAL A 140 -1.79 -18.68 0.02
CA VAL A 140 -2.54 -17.64 0.73
C VAL A 140 -2.96 -18.14 2.11
N LYS A 141 -2.75 -17.31 3.13
CA LYS A 141 -3.18 -17.54 4.50
C LYS A 141 -4.11 -16.41 4.94
N HIS A 142 -5.22 -16.79 5.55
CA HIS A 142 -6.04 -15.85 6.29
C HIS A 142 -5.25 -15.31 7.49
N VAL A 143 -5.30 -14.00 7.71
CA VAL A 143 -4.68 -13.34 8.87
C VAL A 143 -5.76 -12.97 9.88
N ALA A 144 -6.71 -12.12 9.48
CA ALA A 144 -7.79 -11.66 10.33
C ALA A 144 -8.94 -11.02 9.52
N SER A 145 -10.12 -10.93 10.14
CA SER A 145 -11.18 -10.01 9.73
C SER A 145 -11.18 -8.82 10.67
N LEU A 146 -10.50 -7.74 10.27
CA LEU A 146 -10.17 -6.60 11.12
C LEU A 146 -11.37 -5.66 11.38
N HIS A 147 -12.36 -5.66 10.51
CA HIS A 147 -13.52 -4.78 10.61
C HIS A 147 -14.78 -5.43 10.00
N THR A 148 -15.94 -4.82 10.24
CA THR A 148 -17.25 -5.35 9.79
C THR A 148 -17.81 -4.65 8.55
N TYR A 149 -17.15 -3.57 8.09
CA TYR A 149 -17.67 -2.74 6.99
C TYR A 149 -17.45 -3.40 5.62
N SER A 150 -18.53 -3.81 4.96
CA SER A 150 -18.48 -4.33 3.59
C SER A 150 -18.31 -3.26 2.51
N ASP A 151 -18.63 -2.00 2.83
CA ASP A 151 -18.46 -0.84 1.95
C ASP A 151 -17.74 0.29 2.71
N PRO A 152 -16.43 0.49 2.45
CA PRO A 152 -15.63 1.56 3.04
C PRO A 152 -16.29 2.95 3.01
N LYS A 153 -17.03 3.28 1.94
CA LYS A 153 -17.62 4.62 1.75
C LYS A 153 -18.76 4.94 2.71
N THR A 154 -19.27 3.92 3.39
CA THR A 154 -20.32 4.09 4.41
C THR A 154 -19.75 4.46 5.78
N VAL A 155 -18.43 4.29 5.97
CA VAL A 155 -17.74 4.68 7.20
C VAL A 155 -17.58 6.19 7.21
N THR A 156 -17.95 6.83 8.32
CA THR A 156 -17.72 8.26 8.55
C THR A 156 -16.85 8.40 9.79
N SER A 157 -15.70 9.05 9.64
CA SER A 157 -14.77 9.35 10.72
C SER A 157 -14.73 10.86 10.95
N MET A 158 -14.57 11.30 12.19
CA MET A 158 -14.38 12.70 12.52
C MET A 158 -12.90 12.93 12.85
N ASN A 159 -12.19 13.68 11.99
CA ASN A 159 -10.82 14.09 12.25
C ASN A 159 -10.74 15.62 12.40
N ASP A 160 -10.33 16.10 13.58
CA ASP A 160 -10.24 17.53 13.91
C ASP A 160 -11.51 18.34 13.56
N GLY A 161 -12.69 17.73 13.77
CA GLY A 161 -13.99 18.34 13.47
C GLY A 161 -14.39 18.32 12.00
N VAL A 162 -13.58 17.71 11.13
CA VAL A 162 -13.88 17.47 9.72
C VAL A 162 -14.35 16.03 9.54
N ALA A 163 -15.49 15.85 8.87
CA ALA A 163 -15.98 14.53 8.50
C ALA A 163 -15.17 14.00 7.30
N GLU A 164 -14.62 12.80 7.44
CA GLU A 164 -13.99 12.02 6.38
C GLU A 164 -14.77 10.73 6.14
N HIS A 165 -14.70 10.19 4.93
CA HIS A 165 -15.35 8.94 4.55
C HIS A 165 -14.32 7.93 4.07
N GLY A 166 -14.47 6.67 4.49
CA GLY A 166 -13.52 5.60 4.20
C GLY A 166 -13.01 4.87 5.45
N LEU A 167 -12.20 3.85 5.24
CA LEU A 167 -11.50 3.10 6.28
C LEU A 167 -10.50 4.02 7.00
N ASN A 168 -10.55 4.04 8.32
CA ASN A 168 -9.83 4.98 9.19
C ASN A 168 -8.83 4.29 10.12
N TYR A 169 -8.42 3.05 9.82
CA TYR A 169 -7.35 2.35 10.53
C TYR A 169 -6.07 2.33 9.70
N LEU A 170 -4.96 2.09 10.39
CA LEU A 170 -3.64 1.95 9.80
C LEU A 170 -3.22 0.48 9.83
N LEU A 171 -2.59 0.04 8.75
CA LEU A 171 -1.92 -1.26 8.64
C LEU A 171 -0.49 -0.95 8.19
N TRP A 172 0.51 -1.25 9.02
CA TRP A 172 1.91 -0.91 8.73
C TRP A 172 2.89 -2.02 9.12
N PRO A 173 3.92 -2.27 8.29
CA PRO A 173 4.94 -3.26 8.59
C PRO A 173 5.83 -2.81 9.76
N ASN A 174 6.15 -3.73 10.67
CA ASN A 174 7.09 -3.45 11.75
C ASN A 174 8.53 -3.55 11.26
N LYS A 175 9.37 -2.61 11.69
CA LYS A 175 10.75 -2.44 11.22
C LYS A 175 11.77 -3.34 11.94
N ASP A 176 11.37 -4.00 13.03
CA ASP A 176 12.30 -4.72 13.90
C ASP A 176 12.57 -6.16 13.46
N GLU A 177 13.81 -6.41 13.01
CA GLU A 177 14.34 -7.71 12.60
C GLU A 177 14.94 -8.52 13.78
N LYS A 178 14.96 -7.98 15.00
CA LYS A 178 15.91 -8.43 16.05
C LYS A 178 15.33 -9.34 17.14
N THR A 179 14.04 -9.63 17.17
CA THR A 179 13.45 -10.49 18.22
C THR A 179 12.86 -11.77 17.61
N GLN A 180 13.06 -12.90 18.32
CA GLN A 180 12.79 -14.26 17.83
C GLN A 180 11.31 -14.60 17.61
N ALA A 181 10.39 -13.69 17.95
CA ALA A 181 9.03 -13.68 17.44
C ALA A 181 8.95 -12.49 16.48
N VAL A 182 8.88 -12.76 15.17
CA VAL A 182 8.91 -11.69 14.17
C VAL A 182 7.56 -11.01 14.22
N ASN A 183 7.46 -9.92 14.99
CA ASN A 183 6.36 -9.00 14.85
C ASN A 183 6.36 -8.50 13.40
N ILE A 184 5.38 -8.95 12.61
CA ILE A 184 5.35 -8.71 11.17
C ILE A 184 4.81 -7.32 10.91
N PHE A 185 3.67 -6.99 11.50
CA PHE A 185 2.96 -5.74 11.29
C PHE A 185 2.02 -5.45 12.44
N THR A 186 1.62 -4.19 12.53
CA THR A 186 0.64 -3.71 13.49
C THR A 186 -0.55 -3.16 12.73
N VAL A 187 -1.74 -3.38 13.30
CA VAL A 187 -2.97 -2.69 12.92
C VAL A 187 -3.34 -1.73 14.04
N GLY A 188 -3.65 -0.49 13.68
CA GLY A 188 -4.04 0.55 14.61
C GLY A 188 -5.42 1.07 14.30
N PHE A 189 -6.35 0.89 15.24
CA PHE A 189 -7.72 1.37 15.16
C PHE A 189 -7.87 2.67 15.94
N PRO A 190 -8.53 3.69 15.38
CA PRO A 190 -8.86 4.88 16.14
C PRO A 190 -9.96 4.56 17.16
N GLN A 191 -10.09 5.44 18.15
CA GLN A 191 -11.27 5.49 18.99
C GLN A 191 -12.48 5.89 18.13
N GLU A 192 -13.60 5.19 18.29
CA GLU A 192 -14.84 5.46 17.57
C GLU A 192 -15.94 5.87 18.54
N THR A 193 -16.67 6.93 18.19
CA THR A 193 -17.88 7.38 18.92
C THR A 193 -19.03 7.57 17.94
N ASP A 194 -20.26 7.41 18.39
CA ASP A 194 -21.43 7.77 17.60
C ASP A 194 -21.66 9.31 17.58
N SER A 195 -22.74 9.75 16.91
CA SER A 195 -23.08 11.18 16.82
C SER A 195 -23.54 11.80 18.14
N GLU A 196 -23.93 10.99 19.12
CA GLU A 196 -24.32 11.43 20.47
C GLU A 196 -23.11 11.46 21.42
N GLY A 197 -21.93 11.02 20.95
CA GLY A 197 -20.70 10.94 21.72
C GLY A 197 -20.57 9.67 22.56
N GLU A 198 -21.42 8.65 22.33
CA GLU A 198 -21.25 7.34 22.97
C GLU A 198 -20.04 6.62 22.36
N LEU A 199 -19.18 6.08 23.23
CA LEU A 199 -18.01 5.30 22.81
C LEU A 199 -18.45 3.97 22.19
N LEU A 200 -18.12 3.77 20.92
CA LEU A 200 -18.35 2.52 20.17
C LEU A 200 -17.14 1.59 20.24
N SER A 201 -15.94 2.15 20.15
CA SER A 201 -14.66 1.45 20.23
C SER A 201 -13.64 2.35 20.91
N ASP A 202 -12.83 1.81 21.82
CA ASP A 202 -11.75 2.57 22.49
C ASP A 202 -10.50 2.74 21.61
N GLY A 203 -10.55 2.22 20.37
CA GLY A 203 -9.38 2.06 19.54
C GLY A 203 -8.41 1.03 20.11
N GLY A 204 -7.25 0.90 19.49
CA GLY A 204 -6.22 0.00 19.97
C GLY A 204 -5.24 -0.41 18.91
N LEU A 205 -4.21 -1.12 19.35
CA LEU A 205 -3.22 -1.74 18.48
C LEU A 205 -3.35 -3.26 18.55
N ILE A 206 -3.15 -3.92 17.41
CA ILE A 206 -3.00 -5.37 17.34
C ILE A 206 -1.71 -5.65 16.58
N ASP A 207 -0.75 -6.29 17.26
CA ASP A 207 0.47 -6.78 16.64
C ASP A 207 0.22 -8.17 16.07
N PHE A 208 0.72 -8.46 14.87
CA PHE A 208 0.60 -9.76 14.24
C PHE A 208 1.97 -10.40 14.10
N HIS A 209 2.14 -11.54 14.75
CA HIS A 209 3.35 -12.34 14.76
C HIS A 209 3.21 -13.51 13.80
N PHE A 210 4.29 -13.94 13.14
CA PHE A 210 4.27 -15.16 12.33
C PHE A 210 5.03 -16.28 13.04
N GLU A 211 4.29 -17.26 13.55
CA GLU A 211 4.79 -18.33 14.41
C GLU A 211 4.31 -19.69 13.92
N ASN A 212 5.23 -20.64 13.76
CA ASN A 212 4.91 -22.01 13.32
C ASN A 212 4.09 -22.07 12.02
N GLY A 213 4.28 -21.09 11.13
CA GLY A 213 3.56 -21.00 9.86
C GLY A 213 2.19 -20.34 9.94
N GLU A 214 1.79 -19.77 11.08
CA GLU A 214 0.50 -19.09 11.25
C GLU A 214 0.66 -17.67 11.80
N PHE A 215 -0.32 -16.81 11.54
CA PHE A 215 -0.39 -15.50 12.18
C PHE A 215 -1.05 -15.59 13.55
N VAL A 216 -0.41 -14.98 14.54
CA VAL A 216 -0.89 -14.93 15.92
C VAL A 216 -1.06 -13.46 16.33
N PRO A 217 -2.27 -13.02 16.71
CA PRO A 217 -2.47 -11.67 17.21
C PRO A 217 -1.92 -11.54 18.63
N TYR A 218 -1.25 -10.43 18.89
CA TYR A 218 -0.75 -10.00 20.19
C TYR A 218 -1.34 -8.62 20.52
N TYR A 219 -1.91 -8.50 21.71
CA TYR A 219 -2.55 -7.27 22.19
C TYR A 219 -1.60 -6.61 23.20
N PRO A 220 -0.91 -5.52 22.83
CA PRO A 220 -0.04 -4.82 23.77
C PRO A 220 -0.86 -4.32 24.96
N GLU A 221 -0.35 -4.56 26.18
CA GLU A 221 -0.92 -3.97 27.40
C GLU A 221 -0.55 -2.47 27.42
N PHE A 222 -1.57 -1.61 27.48
CA PHE A 222 -1.43 -0.15 27.61
C PHE A 222 -1.57 0.30 29.08
#